data_AF-A0A2S1Q641-F1
#
_entry.id   AF-A0A2S1Q641-F1
#
_cell.length_a   1.000
_cell.length_b   1.000
_cell.length_c   1.000
_cell.angle_alpha   90.00
_cell.angle_beta   90.00
_cell.angle_gamma   90.00
#
_symmetry.space_group_name_H-M   'P 1'
#
loop_
_entity.id
_entity.type
_entity.pdbx_description
1 polymer ?
#
loop_
_entity_poly.entity_id
_entity_poly.type
_entity_poly.pdbx_seq_one_letter_code
_entity_poly.pdbx_strand_id
1 'polypeptide(L)'
;MDEQITLTQNQIFSASLKVSKSRSLVKRRMQSLGLKFTESQDVRNRLAGIEKGALKCVGQFCHDNDAESLSAMAIILSELFLLQGELSTSNEYGDHETSYWTVAQGPCDEWVQSLLASENGRRTFNSFRITFDNSEERRSLVEKNAKMLGSYLLPYFVNFTNAASAFITLPNSITFKQVQRNKPLIHPETTLSHILTIEDSAFLSRIKFKLISAIDRLPDPSGQYANMFNHIMDRALLTHLNREQIDSPCVCKKVISTYADTMLTLPIFNTTITGKYRHWTPWGINFVEFSRQAAKEKSCVYVPEPGQIHWKSPEHKELAEYSLINQIIPQQYHWLLGVPTIWRSHYRDHSKRLDLFKEWRDANGCG
;
A
#
# COMPACT_ATOMS: atom_id res chain seq x y z
N MET A 1 -33.53 14.40 -13.63
CA MET A 1 -32.41 14.80 -14.50
C MET A 1 -31.15 14.41 -13.76
N ASP A 2 -30.30 13.60 -14.38
CA ASP A 2 -29.03 13.21 -13.79
C ASP A 2 -28.17 14.46 -13.68
N GLU A 3 -27.80 14.82 -12.45
CA GLU A 3 -26.98 16.00 -12.22
C GLU A 3 -25.56 15.72 -12.75
N GLN A 4 -25.17 16.48 -13.75
CA GLN A 4 -23.87 16.39 -14.40
C GLN A 4 -23.10 17.69 -14.13
N ILE A 5 -21.82 17.55 -13.80
CA ILE A 5 -20.91 18.67 -13.61
C ILE A 5 -19.71 18.51 -14.52
N THR A 6 -19.14 19.62 -14.96
CA THR A 6 -17.93 19.63 -15.78
C THR A 6 -16.84 20.40 -15.05
N LEU A 7 -15.69 19.77 -14.86
CA LEU A 7 -14.57 20.34 -14.11
C LEU A 7 -13.30 20.31 -14.93
N THR A 8 -12.45 21.30 -14.72
CA THR A 8 -11.08 21.36 -15.22
C THR A 8 -10.12 20.64 -14.28
N GLN A 9 -8.95 20.26 -14.79
CA GLN A 9 -7.88 19.67 -13.99
C GLN A 9 -7.52 20.52 -12.76
N ASN A 10 -7.45 21.85 -12.92
CA ASN A 10 -7.10 22.77 -11.83
C ASN A 10 -8.16 22.81 -10.73
N GLN A 11 -9.43 22.58 -11.05
CA GLN A 11 -10.50 22.52 -10.04
C GLN A 11 -10.42 21.22 -9.21
N ILE A 12 -9.93 20.13 -9.80
CA ILE A 12 -9.79 18.82 -9.15
C ILE A 12 -8.51 18.76 -8.31
N PHE A 13 -7.39 19.24 -8.86
CA PHE A 13 -6.06 19.20 -8.25
C PHE A 13 -5.58 20.58 -7.78
N SER A 14 -6.49 21.39 -7.25
CA SER A 14 -6.20 22.78 -6.82
C SER A 14 -5.23 22.89 -5.62
N ALA A 15 -4.94 21.79 -4.93
CA ALA A 15 -4.11 21.79 -3.72
C ALA A 15 -2.65 21.46 -4.05
N SER A 16 -1.76 22.45 -3.93
CA SER A 16 -0.33 22.20 -3.97
C SER A 16 0.12 21.36 -2.76
N LEU A 17 1.06 20.45 -3.00
CA LEU A 17 1.69 19.66 -1.96
C LEU A 17 2.54 20.58 -1.07
N LYS A 18 2.17 20.69 0.21
CA LYS A 18 2.91 21.53 1.16
C LYS A 18 4.25 20.87 1.50
N VAL A 19 5.33 21.34 0.88
CA VAL A 19 6.72 20.85 1.08
C VAL A 19 7.07 20.69 2.56
N SER A 20 6.71 21.68 3.40
CA SER A 20 7.00 21.64 4.84
C SER A 20 6.31 20.47 5.56
N LYS A 21 5.04 20.19 5.22
CA LYS A 21 4.30 19.04 5.77
C LYS A 21 4.86 17.71 5.28
N SER A 22 5.19 17.62 3.99
CA SER A 22 5.78 16.40 3.41
C SER A 22 7.15 16.10 4.02
N ARG A 23 8.02 17.10 4.15
CA ARG A 23 9.32 16.94 4.83
C ARG A 23 9.16 16.57 6.30
N SER A 24 8.21 17.19 7.02
CA SER A 24 7.92 16.84 8.41
C SER A 24 7.46 15.39 8.57
N LEU A 25 6.63 14.89 7.64
CA LEU A 25 6.22 13.49 7.61
C LEU A 25 7.43 12.56 7.46
N VAL A 26 8.33 12.83 6.50
CA VAL A 26 9.56 12.05 6.30
C VAL A 26 10.40 12.01 7.57
N LYS A 27 10.68 13.17 8.18
CA LYS A 27 11.46 13.26 9.43
C LYS A 27 10.84 12.42 10.54
N ARG A 28 9.54 12.57 10.77
CA ARG A 28 8.80 11.81 11.79
C ARG A 28 8.86 10.31 11.52
N ARG A 29 8.75 9.89 10.25
CA ARG A 29 8.86 8.47 9.89
C ARG A 29 10.27 7.94 10.09
N MET A 30 11.31 8.69 9.73
CA MET A 30 12.70 8.30 10.00
C MET A 30 12.97 8.16 11.51
N GLN A 31 12.46 9.07 12.34
CA GLN A 31 12.53 8.96 13.80
C GLN A 31 11.86 7.71 14.36
N SER A 32 10.78 7.25 13.72
CA SER A 32 10.06 6.04 14.13
C SER A 32 10.79 4.72 13.80
N LEU A 33 11.91 4.78 13.08
CA LEU A 33 12.76 3.61 12.78
C LEU A 33 13.69 3.24 13.94
N GLY A 34 13.42 3.75 15.14
CA GLY A 34 14.12 3.34 16.36
C GLY A 34 15.55 3.86 16.48
N LEU A 35 15.85 5.05 15.92
CA LEU A 35 17.16 5.72 16.05
C LEU A 35 17.68 5.83 17.49
N LYS A 36 16.78 5.87 18.49
CA LYS A 36 17.13 5.88 19.92
C LYS A 36 17.76 4.57 20.42
N PHE A 37 17.62 3.48 19.67
CA PHE A 37 18.09 2.14 20.02
C PHE A 37 19.39 1.75 19.29
N THR A 38 20.11 2.72 18.73
CA THR A 38 21.42 2.48 18.14
C THR A 38 22.49 3.35 18.78
N GLU A 39 23.57 2.70 19.19
CA GLU A 39 24.81 3.32 19.66
C GLU A 39 25.85 3.42 18.54
N SER A 40 25.60 2.77 17.39
CA SER A 40 26.53 2.76 16.26
C SER A 40 26.45 4.07 15.47
N GLN A 41 27.56 4.80 15.40
CA GLN A 41 27.66 6.00 14.59
C GLN A 41 27.50 5.71 13.09
N ASP A 42 27.92 4.53 12.62
CA ASP A 42 27.75 4.10 11.24
C ASP A 42 26.26 3.96 10.86
N VAL A 43 25.47 3.28 11.70
CA VAL A 43 24.02 3.14 11.50
C VAL A 43 23.34 4.51 11.48
N ARG A 44 23.73 5.43 12.37
CA ARG A 44 23.22 6.81 12.41
C ARG A 44 23.56 7.58 11.14
N ASN A 45 24.81 7.49 10.67
CA ASN A 45 25.26 8.17 9.46
C ASN A 45 24.52 7.65 8.22
N ARG A 46 24.34 6.34 8.11
CA ARG A 46 23.62 5.70 6.99
C ARG A 46 22.15 6.09 6.96
N LEU A 47 21.46 6.07 8.11
CA LEU A 47 20.07 6.56 8.21
C LEU A 47 19.95 8.05 7.90
N ALA A 48 20.91 8.87 8.34
CA ALA A 48 20.92 10.30 8.00
C ALA A 48 21.12 10.53 6.48
N GLY A 49 21.91 9.68 5.82
CA GLY A 49 22.06 9.67 4.36
C GLY A 49 20.74 9.38 3.64
N ILE A 50 20.05 8.31 4.05
CA ILE A 50 18.73 7.92 3.53
C ILE A 50 17.72 9.05 3.76
N GLU A 51 17.67 9.62 4.97
CA GLU A 51 16.79 10.75 5.30
C GLU A 51 17.05 11.96 4.41
N LYS A 52 18.32 12.34 4.25
CA LYS A 52 18.72 13.48 3.39
C LYS A 52 18.29 13.26 1.94
N GLY A 53 18.48 12.05 1.42
CA GLY A 53 18.03 11.66 0.07
C GLY A 53 16.52 11.73 -0.07
N ALA A 54 15.78 11.13 0.86
CA ALA A 54 14.32 11.15 0.90
C ALA A 54 13.76 12.58 1.00
N LEU A 55 14.37 13.46 1.80
CA LEU A 55 13.98 14.87 1.94
C LEU A 55 14.22 15.68 0.66
N LYS A 56 15.25 15.33 -0.13
CA LYS A 56 15.50 15.91 -1.45
C LYS A 56 14.41 15.48 -2.43
N CYS A 57 14.19 14.17 -2.58
CA CYS A 57 13.19 13.64 -3.52
C CYS A 57 11.76 14.07 -3.20
N VAL A 58 11.36 14.07 -1.92
CA VAL A 58 10.02 14.56 -1.54
C VAL A 58 9.86 16.06 -1.80
N GLY A 59 10.95 16.82 -1.70
CA GLY A 59 10.97 18.23 -2.07
C GLY A 59 10.72 18.43 -3.56
N GLN A 60 11.40 17.66 -4.41
CA GLN A 60 11.22 17.67 -5.86
C GLN A 60 9.80 17.23 -6.23
N PHE A 61 9.32 16.13 -5.66
CA PHE A 61 7.96 15.65 -5.87
C PHE A 61 6.89 16.71 -5.52
N CYS A 62 7.08 17.46 -4.44
CA CYS A 62 6.13 18.52 -4.08
C CYS A 62 6.14 19.71 -5.07
N HIS A 63 7.24 19.90 -5.81
CA HIS A 63 7.37 20.93 -6.83
C HIS A 63 6.80 20.47 -8.19
N ASP A 64 7.25 19.30 -8.65
CA ASP A 64 7.00 18.79 -10.00
C ASP A 64 5.76 17.89 -10.08
N ASN A 65 5.38 17.27 -8.96
CA ASN A 65 4.22 16.39 -8.83
C ASN A 65 4.24 15.22 -9.84
N ASP A 66 5.42 14.60 -9.96
CA ASP A 66 5.73 13.56 -10.94
C ASP A 66 6.08 12.21 -10.28
N ALA A 67 5.97 11.13 -11.05
CA ALA A 67 6.27 9.78 -10.57
C ALA A 67 7.78 9.44 -10.58
N GLU A 68 8.62 10.21 -11.27
CA GLU A 68 10.07 10.00 -11.32
C GLU A 68 10.71 10.35 -9.97
N SER A 69 10.31 11.48 -9.38
CA SER A 69 10.67 11.91 -8.03
C SER A 69 10.28 10.86 -6.97
N LEU A 70 9.09 10.27 -7.12
CA LEU A 70 8.62 9.17 -6.25
C LEU A 70 9.45 7.90 -6.48
N SER A 71 9.76 7.57 -7.73
CA SER A 71 10.59 6.41 -8.07
C SER A 71 12.01 6.56 -7.52
N ALA A 72 12.63 7.74 -7.65
CA ALA A 72 13.93 8.03 -7.06
C ALA A 72 13.91 7.93 -5.53
N MET A 73 12.83 8.42 -4.90
CA MET A 73 12.63 8.24 -3.46
C MET A 73 12.49 6.77 -3.08
N ALA A 74 11.76 5.97 -3.86
CA ALA A 74 11.62 4.53 -3.64
C ALA A 74 12.99 3.83 -3.64
N ILE A 75 13.84 4.11 -4.63
CA ILE A 75 15.19 3.51 -4.68
C ILE A 75 16.00 3.84 -3.40
N ILE A 76 15.90 5.06 -2.89
CA ILE A 76 16.59 5.44 -1.64
C ILE A 76 15.98 4.73 -0.43
N LEU A 77 14.64 4.63 -0.35
CA LEU A 77 13.95 3.99 0.76
C LEU A 77 14.12 2.46 0.78
N SER A 78 14.40 1.83 -0.36
CA SER A 78 14.57 0.37 -0.41
C SER A 78 15.72 -0.12 0.48
N GLU A 79 16.75 0.72 0.67
CA GLU A 79 17.87 0.43 1.56
C GLU A 79 17.43 0.17 3.02
N LEU A 80 16.29 0.73 3.43
CA LEU A 80 15.72 0.46 4.75
C LEU A 80 15.34 -1.02 4.97
N PHE A 81 15.22 -1.83 3.92
CA PHE A 81 15.01 -3.28 4.06
C PHE A 81 16.26 -4.03 4.54
N LEU A 82 17.42 -3.38 4.56
CA LEU A 82 18.63 -3.86 5.22
C LEU A 82 18.65 -3.51 6.72
N LEU A 83 17.81 -2.57 7.17
CA LEU A 83 17.68 -2.23 8.58
C LEU A 83 16.95 -3.34 9.32
N GLN A 84 17.60 -3.90 10.33
CA GLN A 84 17.05 -4.96 11.17
C GLN A 84 17.13 -4.57 12.65
N GLY A 85 16.06 -4.89 13.37
CA GLY A 85 15.99 -4.77 14.82
C GLY A 85 16.02 -6.13 15.49
N GLU A 86 16.71 -6.23 16.62
CA GLU A 86 16.72 -7.42 17.47
C GLU A 86 16.23 -7.02 18.86
N LEU A 87 15.11 -7.59 19.27
CA LEU A 87 14.48 -7.40 20.57
C LEU A 87 14.78 -8.59 21.46
N SER A 88 15.40 -8.34 22.60
CA SER A 88 15.54 -9.29 23.68
C SER A 88 14.47 -9.02 24.74
N THR A 89 13.70 -10.06 25.07
CA THR A 89 12.71 -10.06 26.16
C THR A 89 12.93 -11.23 27.09
N SER A 90 12.38 -11.15 28.29
CA SER A 90 12.22 -12.31 29.18
C SER A 90 10.74 -12.62 29.40
N ASN A 91 10.39 -13.90 29.38
CA ASN A 91 9.04 -14.35 29.75
C ASN A 91 8.84 -14.28 31.28
N GLU A 92 7.65 -14.66 31.76
CA GLU A 92 7.30 -14.66 33.19
C GLU A 92 8.12 -15.64 34.04
N TYR A 93 8.78 -16.62 33.42
CA TYR A 93 9.66 -17.61 34.06
C TYR A 93 11.14 -17.19 34.02
N GLY A 94 11.46 -16.05 33.40
CA GLY A 94 12.82 -15.55 33.25
C GLY A 94 13.55 -16.05 31.99
N ASP A 95 12.93 -16.90 31.17
CA ASP A 95 13.57 -17.39 29.94
C ASP A 95 13.71 -16.26 28.93
N HIS A 96 14.87 -16.21 28.27
CA HIS A 96 15.17 -15.22 27.24
C HIS A 96 14.56 -15.60 25.89
N GLU A 97 13.87 -14.64 25.29
CA GLU A 97 13.33 -14.72 23.93
C GLU A 97 13.90 -13.60 23.06
N THR A 98 14.21 -13.94 21.80
CA THR A 98 14.66 -12.99 20.79
C THR A 98 13.62 -12.85 19.68
N SER A 99 13.25 -11.62 19.35
CA SER A 99 12.33 -11.29 18.26
C SER A 99 12.98 -10.32 17.28
N TYR A 100 12.63 -10.39 16.00
CA TYR A 100 13.25 -9.57 14.95
C TYR A 100 12.27 -8.60 14.31
N TRP A 101 12.72 -7.37 14.10
CA TRP A 101 11.98 -6.29 13.48
C TRP A 101 12.55 -5.92 12.11
N THR A 102 11.67 -5.57 11.16
CA THR A 102 12.02 -4.84 9.93
C THR A 102 11.03 -3.73 9.65
N VAL A 103 11.44 -2.81 8.76
CA VAL A 103 10.61 -1.68 8.32
C VAL A 103 9.26 -2.08 7.73
N ALA A 104 9.12 -3.32 7.24
CA ALA A 104 7.86 -3.83 6.70
C ALA A 104 6.80 -4.09 7.79
N GLN A 105 7.20 -4.15 9.06
CA GLN A 105 6.32 -4.29 10.21
C GLN A 105 5.85 -2.94 10.78
N GLY A 106 6.27 -1.82 10.18
CA GLY A 106 5.83 -0.48 10.58
C GLY A 106 6.73 0.15 11.65
N PRO A 107 6.22 1.15 12.39
CA PRO A 107 6.98 1.90 13.39
C PRO A 107 7.60 0.98 14.44
N CYS A 108 8.89 1.17 14.73
CA CYS A 108 9.63 0.32 15.67
C CYS A 108 9.01 0.32 17.08
N ASP A 109 8.63 1.50 17.59
CA ASP A 109 8.07 1.62 18.94
C ASP A 109 6.72 0.91 19.06
N GLU A 110 5.83 1.07 18.07
CA GLU A 110 4.54 0.39 18.04
C GLU A 110 4.71 -1.13 17.96
N TRP A 111 5.67 -1.61 17.16
CA TRP A 111 5.99 -3.02 17.07
C TRP A 111 6.51 -3.58 18.40
N VAL A 112 7.47 -2.92 19.04
CA VAL A 112 8.00 -3.35 20.36
C VAL A 112 6.87 -3.41 21.39
N GLN A 113 6.02 -2.38 21.46
CA GLN A 113 4.90 -2.35 22.41
C GLN A 113 3.89 -3.47 22.13
N SER A 114 3.58 -3.76 20.86
CA SER A 114 2.66 -4.84 20.52
C SER A 114 3.18 -6.23 20.92
N LEU A 115 4.50 -6.45 20.86
CA LEU A 115 5.10 -7.68 21.38
C LEU A 115 5.06 -7.76 22.90
N LEU A 116 5.34 -6.65 23.60
CA LEU A 116 5.33 -6.63 25.07
C LEU A 116 3.91 -6.79 25.65
N ALA A 117 2.89 -6.32 24.92
CA ALA A 117 1.49 -6.40 25.30
C ALA A 117 0.80 -7.72 24.87
N SER A 118 1.51 -8.65 24.23
CA SER A 118 0.91 -9.86 23.66
C SER A 118 0.23 -10.73 24.73
N GLU A 119 -0.87 -11.40 24.36
CA GLU A 119 -1.70 -12.22 25.26
C GLU A 119 -0.98 -13.42 25.89
N ASN A 120 0.20 -13.80 25.38
CA ASN A 120 0.98 -14.96 25.81
C ASN A 120 1.79 -14.75 27.11
N GLY A 121 1.27 -13.94 28.04
CA GLY A 121 1.93 -13.59 29.31
C GLY A 121 2.76 -12.32 29.24
N ARG A 122 3.05 -11.74 30.41
CA ARG A 122 3.84 -10.49 30.51
C ARG A 122 5.27 -10.76 30.04
N ARG A 123 5.68 -10.08 28.98
CA ARG A 123 7.09 -10.04 28.55
C ARG A 123 7.77 -8.82 29.14
N THR A 124 8.96 -9.02 29.69
CA THR A 124 9.80 -7.93 30.18
C THR A 124 10.77 -7.52 29.08
N PHE A 125 10.85 -6.22 28.81
CA PHE A 125 11.82 -5.66 27.87
C PHE A 125 13.23 -5.73 28.48
N ASN A 126 14.18 -6.33 27.77
CA ASN A 126 15.59 -6.34 28.19
C ASN A 126 16.39 -5.34 27.37
N SER A 127 16.39 -5.50 26.05
CA SER A 127 17.14 -4.62 25.15
C SER A 127 16.56 -4.67 23.74
N PHE A 128 16.81 -3.60 22.97
CA PHE A 128 16.56 -3.59 21.54
C PHE A 128 17.76 -2.97 20.83
N ARG A 129 18.21 -3.62 19.77
CA ARG A 129 19.36 -3.15 18.98
C ARG A 129 18.97 -3.06 17.52
N ILE A 130 19.39 -1.98 16.87
CA ILE A 130 19.22 -1.81 15.42
C ILE A 130 20.58 -1.83 14.73
N THR A 131 20.66 -2.64 13.67
CA THR A 131 21.84 -2.74 12.80
C THR A 131 21.40 -2.76 11.33
N PHE A 132 22.34 -2.46 10.43
CA PHE A 132 22.17 -2.80 9.03
C PHE A 132 22.74 -4.19 8.79
N ASP A 133 22.04 -4.97 7.98
CA ASP A 133 22.55 -6.24 7.48
C ASP A 133 23.74 -5.99 6.54
N ASN A 134 24.83 -6.72 6.81
CA ASN A 134 26.10 -6.63 6.10
C ASN A 134 26.27 -7.74 5.06
N SER A 135 25.27 -8.62 4.87
CA SER A 135 25.29 -9.63 3.82
C SER A 135 25.28 -9.00 2.43
N GLU A 136 26.30 -9.31 1.63
CA GLU A 136 26.39 -8.87 0.23
C GLU A 136 25.24 -9.43 -0.62
N GLU A 137 24.86 -10.69 -0.39
CA GLU A 137 23.73 -11.33 -1.07
C GLU A 137 22.43 -10.56 -0.80
N ARG A 138 22.15 -10.22 0.46
CA ARG A 138 20.95 -9.46 0.80
C ARG A 138 20.98 -8.05 0.21
N ARG A 139 22.14 -7.39 0.21
CA ARG A 139 22.30 -6.08 -0.43
C ARG A 139 21.98 -6.15 -1.91
N SER A 140 22.56 -7.11 -2.63
CA SER A 140 22.29 -7.32 -4.07
C SER A 140 20.81 -7.58 -4.35
N LEU A 141 20.13 -8.35 -3.48
CA LEU A 141 18.70 -8.62 -3.60
C LEU A 141 17.83 -7.38 -3.37
N VAL A 142 18.17 -6.56 -2.38
CA VAL A 142 17.48 -5.29 -2.13
C VAL A 142 17.68 -4.33 -3.31
N GLU A 143 18.89 -4.25 -3.86
CA GLU A 143 19.21 -3.43 -5.03
C GLU A 143 18.43 -3.90 -6.27
N LYS A 144 18.41 -5.21 -6.55
CA LYS A 144 17.65 -5.81 -7.66
C LYS A 144 16.15 -5.51 -7.57
N ASN A 145 15.60 -5.43 -6.36
CA ASN A 145 14.17 -5.22 -6.11
C ASN A 145 13.86 -3.82 -5.57
N ALA A 146 14.78 -2.86 -5.72
CA ALA A 146 14.72 -1.57 -5.06
C ALA A 146 13.44 -0.80 -5.40
N LYS A 147 13.01 -0.86 -6.67
CA LYS A 147 11.79 -0.20 -7.12
C LYS A 147 10.57 -0.72 -6.36
N MET A 148 10.34 -2.04 -6.33
CA MET A 148 9.20 -2.65 -5.64
C MET A 148 9.25 -2.38 -4.13
N LEU A 149 10.37 -2.70 -3.48
CA LEU A 149 10.54 -2.57 -2.04
C LEU A 149 10.39 -1.11 -1.58
N GLY A 150 11.05 -0.20 -2.27
CA GLY A 150 10.93 1.23 -2.01
C GLY A 150 9.51 1.76 -2.19
N SER A 151 8.84 1.33 -3.27
CA SER A 151 7.48 1.76 -3.59
C SER A 151 6.47 1.28 -2.56
N TYR A 152 6.65 0.06 -2.02
CA TYR A 152 5.89 -0.45 -0.89
C TYR A 152 5.96 0.49 0.34
N LEU A 153 7.11 1.14 0.59
CA LEU A 153 7.28 2.07 1.71
C LEU A 153 6.77 3.48 1.42
N LEU A 154 6.64 3.89 0.15
CA LEU A 154 6.30 5.27 -0.21
C LEU A 154 5.07 5.84 0.52
N PRO A 155 3.93 5.14 0.66
CA PRO A 155 2.76 5.68 1.36
C PRO A 155 3.00 5.95 2.85
N TYR A 156 4.01 5.33 3.46
CA TYR A 156 4.40 5.61 4.84
C TYR A 156 5.08 6.99 4.96
N PHE A 157 5.90 7.35 3.95
CA PHE A 157 6.73 8.55 3.91
C PHE A 157 6.14 9.73 3.14
N VAL A 158 5.20 9.48 2.24
CA VAL A 158 4.57 10.49 1.37
C VAL A 158 3.05 10.41 1.54
N ASN A 159 2.39 11.57 1.56
CA ASN A 159 0.94 11.61 1.58
C ASN A 159 0.37 11.44 0.17
N PHE A 160 0.03 10.19 -0.19
CA PHE A 160 -0.50 9.84 -1.51
C PHE A 160 -1.92 10.34 -1.77
N THR A 161 -2.67 10.79 -0.75
CA THR A 161 -4.04 11.28 -0.95
C THR A 161 -4.11 12.44 -1.95
N ASN A 162 -3.05 13.24 -2.06
CA ASN A 162 -2.97 14.37 -3.00
C ASN A 162 -2.01 14.10 -4.18
N ALA A 163 -1.53 12.86 -4.34
CA ALA A 163 -0.55 12.50 -5.37
C ALA A 163 -1.21 12.04 -6.68
N ALA A 164 -2.54 12.05 -6.77
CA ALA A 164 -3.23 11.35 -7.86
C ALA A 164 -2.81 11.82 -9.26
N SER A 165 -2.66 13.13 -9.43
CA SER A 165 -2.15 13.79 -10.64
C SER A 165 -0.76 13.33 -11.10
N ALA A 166 0.04 12.75 -10.20
CA ALA A 166 1.35 12.20 -10.56
C ALA A 166 1.20 10.95 -11.43
N PHE A 167 0.12 10.19 -11.26
CA PHE A 167 -0.08 8.86 -11.85
C PHE A 167 -1.01 8.82 -13.05
N ILE A 168 -2.02 9.69 -13.08
CA ILE A 168 -3.09 9.67 -14.08
C ILE A 168 -3.06 10.90 -14.99
N THR A 169 -3.57 10.72 -16.20
CA THR A 169 -3.82 11.78 -17.18
C THR A 169 -5.29 12.17 -17.10
N LEU A 170 -5.54 13.49 -17.04
CA LEU A 170 -6.88 14.06 -17.13
C LEU A 170 -6.98 14.89 -18.43
N PRO A 171 -8.11 14.82 -19.16
CA PRO A 171 -8.38 15.79 -20.20
C PRO A 171 -8.61 17.19 -19.62
N ASN A 172 -8.52 18.22 -20.46
CA ASN A 172 -8.69 19.62 -20.04
C ASN A 172 -10.04 19.88 -19.34
N SER A 173 -11.05 19.12 -19.72
CA SER A 173 -12.41 19.17 -19.19
C SER A 173 -12.90 17.74 -18.98
N ILE A 174 -13.39 17.45 -17.78
CA ILE A 174 -13.86 16.12 -17.38
C ILE A 174 -15.32 16.24 -16.99
N THR A 175 -16.12 15.29 -17.46
CA THR A 175 -17.55 15.25 -17.19
C THR A 175 -17.79 14.28 -16.06
N PHE A 176 -18.38 14.75 -14.97
CA PHE A 176 -18.75 13.90 -13.86
C PHE A 176 -20.27 13.75 -13.79
N LYS A 177 -20.71 12.52 -13.56
CA LYS A 177 -22.09 12.17 -13.29
C LYS A 177 -22.25 11.83 -11.82
N GLN A 178 -23.37 12.23 -11.24
CA GLN A 178 -23.72 11.83 -9.89
C GLN A 178 -23.76 10.30 -9.79
N VAL A 179 -23.15 9.75 -8.72
CA VAL A 179 -23.23 8.31 -8.45
C VAL A 179 -24.67 7.95 -8.15
N GLN A 180 -25.28 7.18 -9.05
CA GLN A 180 -26.61 6.60 -8.86
C GLN A 180 -26.51 5.12 -8.52
N ARG A 181 -27.51 4.61 -7.81
CA ARG A 181 -27.71 3.16 -7.66
C ARG A 181 -28.20 2.61 -9.00
N ASN A 182 -27.28 2.35 -9.91
CA ASN A 182 -27.62 1.71 -11.18
C ASN A 182 -27.91 0.22 -10.97
N LYS A 183 -28.89 -0.29 -11.71
CA LYS A 183 -28.95 -1.74 -11.96
C LYS A 183 -27.77 -2.10 -12.90
N PRO A 184 -27.07 -3.20 -12.64
CA PRO A 184 -25.85 -3.55 -13.37
C PRO A 184 -26.11 -3.81 -14.85
N LEU A 185 -25.08 -3.60 -15.66
CA LEU A 185 -25.01 -4.13 -17.02
C LEU A 185 -24.51 -5.59 -17.02
N ILE A 186 -23.60 -5.95 -16.09
CA ILE A 186 -23.05 -7.32 -15.96
C ILE A 186 -22.85 -7.66 -14.47
N HIS A 187 -23.41 -8.80 -14.03
CA HIS A 187 -23.04 -9.46 -12.78
C HIS A 187 -22.23 -10.72 -13.12
N PRO A 188 -21.07 -10.95 -12.47
CA PRO A 188 -20.35 -12.20 -12.69
C PRO A 188 -21.21 -13.38 -12.19
N GLU A 189 -21.40 -14.39 -13.04
CA GLU A 189 -22.04 -15.64 -12.62
C GLU A 189 -21.16 -16.32 -11.57
N THR A 190 -21.58 -16.22 -10.31
CA THR A 190 -20.86 -16.84 -9.20
C THR A 190 -21.54 -18.17 -8.87
N THR A 191 -20.88 -19.28 -9.17
CA THR A 191 -21.38 -20.62 -8.85
C THR A 191 -21.27 -20.91 -7.35
N LEU A 192 -22.03 -21.89 -6.85
CA LEU A 192 -21.88 -22.36 -5.47
C LEU A 192 -20.45 -22.83 -5.18
N SER A 193 -19.79 -23.48 -6.14
CA SER A 193 -18.39 -23.90 -6.00
C SER A 193 -17.45 -22.72 -5.79
N HIS A 194 -17.60 -21.63 -6.55
CA HIS A 194 -16.81 -20.41 -6.36
C HIS A 194 -17.00 -19.81 -4.97
N ILE A 195 -18.25 -19.78 -4.47
CA ILE A 195 -18.56 -19.29 -3.13
C ILE A 195 -17.83 -20.13 -2.08
N LEU A 196 -17.99 -21.46 -2.14
CA LEU A 196 -17.33 -22.37 -1.21
C LEU A 196 -15.81 -22.21 -1.24
N THR A 197 -15.19 -22.18 -2.42
CA THR A 197 -13.73 -21.98 -2.55
C THR A 197 -13.24 -20.69 -1.90
N ILE A 198 -13.98 -19.59 -2.03
CA ILE A 198 -13.60 -18.29 -1.46
C ILE A 198 -13.77 -18.28 0.06
N GLU A 199 -14.89 -18.82 0.56
CA GLU A 199 -15.21 -18.81 2.00
C GLU A 199 -14.34 -19.81 2.78
N ASP A 200 -14.07 -21.00 2.22
CA ASP A 200 -13.27 -22.04 2.87
C ASP A 200 -11.76 -21.68 2.87
N SER A 201 -11.32 -20.82 1.95
CA SER A 201 -9.94 -20.34 1.90
C SER A 201 -9.74 -19.11 2.79
N ALA A 202 -9.03 -19.28 3.90
CA ALA A 202 -8.65 -18.17 4.78
C ALA A 202 -7.88 -17.05 4.05
N PHE A 203 -7.14 -17.38 2.98
CA PHE A 203 -6.46 -16.42 2.13
C PHE A 203 -7.44 -15.58 1.31
N LEU A 204 -8.33 -16.23 0.54
CA LEU A 204 -9.28 -15.56 -0.34
C LEU A 204 -10.34 -14.78 0.45
N SER A 205 -10.87 -15.36 1.52
CA SER A 205 -11.86 -14.70 2.39
C SER A 205 -11.32 -13.40 3.00
N ARG A 206 -10.05 -13.37 3.41
CA ARG A 206 -9.40 -12.14 3.91
C ARG A 206 -9.17 -11.09 2.84
N ILE A 207 -8.79 -11.51 1.62
CA ILE A 207 -8.69 -10.59 0.48
C ILE A 207 -10.07 -9.99 0.18
N LYS A 208 -11.10 -10.83 0.06
CA LYS A 208 -12.50 -10.40 -0.13
C LYS A 208 -12.92 -9.38 0.92
N PHE A 209 -12.68 -9.65 2.21
CA PHE A 209 -13.02 -8.74 3.30
C PHE A 209 -12.31 -7.38 3.17
N LYS A 210 -11.01 -7.37 2.86
CA LYS A 210 -10.28 -6.12 2.62
C LYS A 210 -10.84 -5.34 1.43
N LEU A 211 -11.19 -6.01 0.34
CA LEU A 211 -11.79 -5.36 -0.84
C LEU A 211 -13.17 -4.76 -0.52
N ILE A 212 -14.06 -5.53 0.11
CA ILE A 212 -15.40 -5.06 0.49
C ILE A 212 -15.30 -3.83 1.39
N SER A 213 -14.47 -3.91 2.44
CA SER A 213 -14.32 -2.81 3.39
C SER A 213 -13.71 -1.54 2.76
N ALA A 214 -12.94 -1.68 1.68
CA ALA A 214 -12.29 -0.57 1.00
C ALA A 214 -13.17 0.09 -0.09
N ILE A 215 -13.81 -0.71 -0.96
CA ILE A 215 -14.33 -0.25 -2.26
C ILE A 215 -15.68 -0.86 -2.69
N ASP A 216 -16.42 -1.58 -1.82
CA ASP A 216 -17.67 -2.28 -2.18
C ASP A 216 -18.65 -1.45 -3.04
N ARG A 217 -18.78 -0.15 -2.77
CA ARG A 217 -19.72 0.72 -3.50
C ARG A 217 -19.08 1.63 -4.54
N LEU A 218 -17.77 1.48 -4.77
CA LEU A 218 -17.06 2.29 -5.74
C LEU A 218 -17.50 1.90 -7.15
N PRO A 219 -17.96 2.83 -8.00
CA PRO A 219 -18.35 2.51 -9.38
C PRO A 219 -17.20 1.92 -10.19
N ASP A 220 -17.52 1.10 -11.19
CA ASP A 220 -16.54 0.57 -12.13
C ASP A 220 -16.12 1.66 -13.14
N PRO A 221 -14.81 1.91 -13.36
CA PRO A 221 -14.31 2.97 -14.24
C PRO A 221 -14.53 2.66 -15.72
N SER A 222 -14.81 1.40 -16.08
CA SER A 222 -15.17 1.02 -17.45
C SER A 222 -16.68 1.02 -17.69
N GLY A 223 -17.48 1.18 -16.63
CA GLY A 223 -18.94 1.07 -16.67
C GLY A 223 -19.46 -0.34 -16.97
N GLN A 224 -18.61 -1.37 -16.96
CA GLN A 224 -18.98 -2.75 -17.31
C GLN A 224 -19.63 -3.50 -16.14
N TYR A 225 -19.23 -3.18 -14.91
CA TYR A 225 -19.67 -3.87 -13.69
C TYR A 225 -20.46 -2.94 -12.76
N ALA A 226 -21.24 -3.52 -11.85
CA ALA A 226 -22.00 -2.73 -10.87
C ALA A 226 -21.10 -1.85 -9.98
N ASN A 227 -19.95 -2.39 -9.59
CA ASN A 227 -18.96 -1.75 -8.73
C ASN A 227 -17.59 -2.38 -8.98
N MET A 228 -16.55 -1.75 -8.43
CA MET A 228 -15.18 -2.21 -8.54
C MET A 228 -14.92 -3.52 -7.79
N PHE A 229 -15.67 -3.80 -6.72
CA PHE A 229 -15.58 -5.10 -6.06
C PHE A 229 -15.91 -6.24 -7.03
N ASN A 230 -17.03 -6.14 -7.76
CA ASN A 230 -17.44 -7.14 -8.76
C ASN A 230 -16.45 -7.24 -9.91
N HIS A 231 -15.87 -6.12 -10.35
CA HIS A 231 -14.83 -6.11 -11.37
C HIS A 231 -13.59 -6.92 -10.92
N ILE A 232 -13.11 -6.71 -9.70
CA ILE A 232 -11.98 -7.47 -9.13
C ILE A 232 -12.36 -8.94 -8.91
N MET A 233 -13.56 -9.21 -8.41
CA MET A 233 -14.05 -10.58 -8.23
C MET A 233 -13.98 -11.35 -9.55
N ASP A 234 -14.48 -10.78 -10.65
CA ASP A 234 -14.47 -11.43 -11.96
C ASP A 234 -13.06 -11.56 -12.55
N ARG A 235 -12.34 -10.43 -12.66
CA ARG A 235 -11.07 -10.33 -13.40
C ARG A 235 -9.87 -10.90 -12.65
N ALA A 236 -9.86 -10.80 -11.32
CA ALA A 236 -8.72 -11.21 -10.50
C ALA A 236 -8.98 -12.51 -9.75
N LEU A 237 -10.19 -12.74 -9.25
CA LEU A 237 -10.49 -13.92 -8.43
C LEU A 237 -11.09 -15.05 -9.26
N LEU A 238 -12.35 -14.97 -9.69
CA LEU A 238 -13.10 -16.04 -10.35
C LEU A 238 -12.35 -16.64 -11.55
N THR A 239 -11.77 -15.81 -12.41
CA THR A 239 -10.97 -16.26 -13.57
C THR A 239 -9.78 -17.16 -13.17
N HIS A 240 -9.27 -17.05 -11.94
CA HIS A 240 -8.09 -17.75 -11.45
C HIS A 240 -8.42 -18.85 -10.41
N LEU A 241 -9.71 -19.10 -10.11
CA LEU A 241 -10.15 -20.14 -9.17
C LEU A 241 -10.38 -21.52 -9.82
N ASN A 242 -10.41 -21.61 -11.14
CA ASN A 242 -10.67 -22.86 -11.88
C ASN A 242 -9.50 -23.88 -11.85
N ARG A 243 -8.64 -23.85 -10.83
CA ARG A 243 -7.47 -24.72 -10.71
C ARG A 243 -7.57 -25.54 -9.43
N GLU A 244 -7.09 -26.79 -9.47
CA GLU A 244 -7.03 -27.67 -8.29
C GLU A 244 -6.26 -27.04 -7.11
N GLN A 245 -5.30 -26.16 -7.41
CA GLN A 245 -4.55 -25.38 -6.44
C GLN A 245 -4.59 -23.89 -6.76
N ILE A 246 -4.86 -23.06 -5.74
CA ILE A 246 -4.89 -21.61 -5.86
C ILE A 246 -3.46 -21.06 -5.96
N ASP A 247 -3.11 -20.49 -7.11
CA ASP A 247 -1.87 -19.74 -7.31
C ASP A 247 -1.95 -18.38 -6.60
N SER A 248 -1.64 -18.41 -5.30
CA SER A 248 -1.80 -17.26 -4.40
C SER A 248 -0.94 -16.04 -4.81
N PRO A 249 0.33 -16.19 -5.25
CA PRO A 249 1.11 -15.07 -5.81
C PRO A 249 0.44 -14.43 -7.05
N CYS A 250 -0.03 -15.24 -8.00
CA CYS A 250 -0.72 -14.73 -9.19
C CYS A 250 -2.00 -13.98 -8.82
N VAL A 251 -2.82 -14.56 -7.92
CA VAL A 251 -4.02 -13.92 -7.39
C VAL A 251 -3.69 -12.57 -6.74
N CYS A 252 -2.67 -12.50 -5.87
CA CYS A 252 -2.25 -11.24 -5.25
C CYS A 252 -1.88 -10.18 -6.31
N LYS A 253 -1.06 -10.54 -7.30
CA LYS A 253 -0.64 -9.63 -8.38
C LYS A 253 -1.85 -9.12 -9.18
N LYS A 254 -2.79 -10.01 -9.53
CA LYS A 254 -4.01 -9.63 -10.26
C LYS A 254 -4.93 -8.75 -9.43
N VAL A 255 -5.16 -9.08 -8.16
CA VAL A 255 -5.98 -8.27 -7.26
C VAL A 255 -5.41 -6.86 -7.12
N ILE A 256 -4.10 -6.72 -6.91
CA ILE A 256 -3.45 -5.40 -6.83
C ILE A 256 -3.58 -4.64 -8.14
N SER A 257 -3.28 -5.29 -9.27
CA SER A 257 -3.32 -4.63 -10.58
C SER A 257 -4.72 -4.13 -10.93
N THR A 258 -5.75 -4.94 -10.67
CA THR A 258 -7.14 -4.55 -10.89
C THR A 258 -7.62 -3.53 -9.86
N TYR A 259 -7.20 -3.63 -8.59
CA TYR A 259 -7.52 -2.61 -7.59
C TYR A 259 -6.82 -1.28 -7.88
N ALA A 260 -5.63 -1.26 -8.46
CA ALA A 260 -4.99 -0.01 -8.83
C ALA A 260 -5.91 0.81 -9.76
N ASP A 261 -6.65 0.15 -10.66
CA ASP A 261 -7.59 0.81 -11.57
C ASP A 261 -8.77 1.51 -10.85
N THR A 262 -8.97 1.28 -9.54
CA THR A 262 -9.87 2.09 -8.70
C THR A 262 -9.52 3.57 -8.79
N MET A 263 -8.25 3.90 -9.03
CA MET A 263 -7.77 5.26 -9.20
C MET A 263 -8.42 5.99 -10.39
N LEU A 264 -8.80 5.25 -11.43
CA LEU A 264 -9.45 5.79 -12.63
C LEU A 264 -10.90 6.19 -12.38
N THR A 265 -11.50 5.78 -11.27
CA THR A 265 -12.86 6.17 -10.87
C THR A 265 -12.93 7.58 -10.30
N LEU A 266 -11.78 8.14 -9.86
CA LEU A 266 -11.58 9.44 -9.20
C LEU A 266 -12.87 10.09 -8.64
N PRO A 267 -13.54 9.50 -7.63
CA PRO A 267 -14.78 10.04 -7.11
C PRO A 267 -14.54 11.37 -6.43
N ILE A 268 -15.46 12.31 -6.61
CA ILE A 268 -15.35 13.65 -6.06
C ILE A 268 -16.65 14.10 -5.37
N PHE A 269 -16.53 15.04 -4.44
CA PHE A 269 -17.66 15.79 -3.93
C PHE A 269 -17.25 17.23 -3.61
N ASN A 270 -18.21 18.15 -3.60
CA ASN A 270 -17.96 19.55 -3.29
C ASN A 270 -18.00 19.76 -1.77
N THR A 271 -16.96 20.37 -1.21
CA THR A 271 -16.95 20.77 0.21
C THR A 271 -17.66 22.11 0.36
N THR A 272 -18.81 22.13 1.03
CA THR A 272 -19.64 23.34 1.15
C THR A 272 -18.89 24.48 1.83
N ILE A 273 -18.02 24.17 2.79
CA ILE A 273 -17.25 25.14 3.57
C ILE A 273 -16.22 25.89 2.72
N THR A 274 -15.57 25.22 1.76
CA THR A 274 -14.47 25.83 0.99
C THR A 274 -14.79 26.04 -0.49
N GLY A 275 -15.90 25.47 -0.98
CA GLY A 275 -16.26 25.43 -2.40
C GLY A 275 -15.30 24.61 -3.26
N LYS A 276 -14.37 23.86 -2.65
CA LYS A 276 -13.39 23.03 -3.36
C LYS A 276 -13.88 21.60 -3.47
N TYR A 277 -13.49 20.95 -4.57
CA TYR A 277 -13.71 19.52 -4.75
C TYR A 277 -12.68 18.73 -3.96
N ARG A 278 -13.17 17.77 -3.20
CA ARG A 278 -12.35 16.72 -2.61
C ARG A 278 -12.46 15.47 -3.48
N HIS A 279 -11.34 14.83 -3.75
CA HIS A 279 -11.29 13.57 -4.49
C HIS A 279 -10.88 12.41 -3.59
N TRP A 280 -11.35 11.21 -3.94
CA TRP A 280 -10.95 9.96 -3.32
C TRP A 280 -9.80 9.32 -4.10
N THR A 281 -8.89 8.64 -3.39
CA THR A 281 -7.80 7.86 -3.97
C THR A 281 -7.67 6.54 -3.21
N PRO A 282 -7.07 5.50 -3.83
CA PRO A 282 -6.95 4.19 -3.20
C PRO A 282 -6.08 4.15 -1.93
N TRP A 283 -5.24 5.17 -1.71
CA TRP A 283 -4.44 5.35 -0.47
C TRP A 283 -5.16 6.12 0.64
N GLY A 284 -6.36 6.64 0.36
CA GLY A 284 -7.14 7.40 1.32
C GLY A 284 -7.92 6.52 2.30
N ILE A 285 -8.89 7.15 2.95
CA ILE A 285 -9.95 6.44 3.68
C ILE A 285 -10.73 5.50 2.74
N ASN A 286 -11.40 4.49 3.28
CA ASN A 286 -12.27 3.67 2.45
C ASN A 286 -13.39 4.49 1.79
N PHE A 287 -13.89 3.99 0.66
CA PHE A 287 -14.89 4.71 -0.13
C PHE A 287 -16.21 4.94 0.62
N VAL A 288 -16.58 4.03 1.53
CA VAL A 288 -17.78 4.17 2.36
C VAL A 288 -17.69 5.40 3.27
N GLU A 289 -16.53 5.62 3.91
CA GLU A 289 -16.28 6.78 4.75
C GLU A 289 -16.17 8.06 3.90
N PHE A 290 -15.58 7.98 2.71
CA PHE A 290 -15.56 9.11 1.77
C PHE A 290 -16.98 9.55 1.37
N SER A 291 -17.84 8.59 1.01
CA SER A 291 -19.25 8.84 0.70
C SER A 291 -20.02 9.39 1.90
N ARG A 292 -19.73 8.90 3.11
CA ARG A 292 -20.31 9.44 4.35
C ARG A 292 -19.90 10.89 4.60
N GLN A 293 -18.67 11.27 4.27
CA GLN A 293 -18.20 12.66 4.37
C GLN A 293 -18.92 13.57 3.39
N ALA A 294 -19.15 13.14 2.15
CA ALA A 294 -19.98 13.88 1.20
C ALA A 294 -21.39 14.12 1.73
N ALA A 295 -22.02 13.08 2.32
CA ALA A 295 -23.35 13.19 2.91
C ALA A 295 -23.41 14.17 4.09
N LYS A 296 -22.37 14.21 4.95
CA LYS A 296 -22.26 15.20 6.04
C LYS A 296 -22.17 16.64 5.52
N GLU A 297 -21.51 16.82 4.37
CA GLU A 297 -21.41 18.09 3.64
C GLU A 297 -22.67 18.39 2.83
N LYS A 298 -23.72 17.55 2.88
CA LYS A 298 -24.92 17.66 2.04
C LYS A 298 -24.60 17.74 0.53
N SER A 299 -23.49 17.13 0.12
CA SER A 299 -23.04 17.05 -1.27
C SER A 299 -23.26 15.66 -1.83
N CYS A 300 -23.53 15.60 -3.13
CA CYS A 300 -23.50 14.38 -3.91
C CYS A 300 -22.05 13.94 -4.18
N VAL A 301 -21.84 12.64 -4.37
CA VAL A 301 -20.60 12.09 -4.94
C VAL A 301 -20.78 11.99 -6.45
N TYR A 302 -19.79 12.47 -7.20
CA TYR A 302 -19.75 12.38 -8.65
C TYR A 302 -18.55 11.54 -9.09
N VAL A 303 -18.69 10.84 -10.20
CA VAL A 303 -17.63 10.04 -10.84
C VAL A 303 -17.52 10.43 -12.32
N PRO A 304 -16.32 10.40 -12.92
CA PRO A 304 -16.11 10.74 -14.32
C PRO A 304 -16.84 9.73 -15.21
N GLU A 305 -17.16 10.14 -16.44
CA GLU A 305 -17.64 9.17 -17.41
C GLU A 305 -16.57 8.11 -17.70
N PRO A 306 -16.98 6.85 -17.97
CA PRO A 306 -16.02 5.78 -18.25
C PRO A 306 -15.05 6.13 -19.37
N GLY A 307 -13.76 5.81 -19.14
CA GLY A 307 -12.71 6.02 -20.13
C GLY A 307 -12.22 7.47 -20.29
N GLN A 308 -12.62 8.42 -19.44
CA GLN A 308 -12.03 9.77 -19.48
C GLN A 308 -10.65 9.84 -18.81
N ILE A 309 -10.41 9.00 -17.81
CA ILE A 309 -9.18 9.00 -16.99
C ILE A 309 -8.34 7.78 -17.35
N HIS A 310 -7.04 7.99 -17.54
CA HIS A 310 -6.08 6.95 -17.90
C HIS A 310 -4.83 7.02 -17.05
N TRP A 311 -4.14 5.91 -16.90
CA TRP A 311 -2.75 5.92 -16.43
C TRP A 311 -1.86 6.69 -17.40
N LYS A 312 -0.88 7.43 -16.88
CA LYS A 312 0.12 8.11 -17.73
C LYS A 312 0.96 7.12 -18.53
N SER A 313 1.35 6.00 -17.90
CA SER A 313 2.06 4.90 -18.54
C SER A 313 1.93 3.61 -17.70
N PRO A 314 2.31 2.44 -18.24
CA PRO A 314 2.40 1.20 -17.47
C PRO A 314 3.31 1.30 -16.25
N GLU A 315 4.41 2.05 -16.32
CA GLU A 315 5.35 2.24 -15.21
C GLU A 315 4.73 3.05 -14.07
N HIS A 316 3.84 4.01 -14.38
CA HIS A 316 3.09 4.74 -13.37
C HIS A 316 2.09 3.83 -12.66
N LYS A 317 1.41 2.95 -13.42
CA LYS A 317 0.51 1.94 -12.84
C LYS A 317 1.30 0.99 -11.94
N GLU A 318 2.44 0.48 -12.40
CA GLU A 318 3.30 -0.42 -11.62
C GLU A 318 3.75 0.21 -10.29
N LEU A 319 4.18 1.48 -10.32
CA LEU A 319 4.54 2.21 -9.10
C LEU A 319 3.36 2.31 -8.12
N ALA A 320 2.16 2.60 -8.64
CA ALA A 320 0.94 2.64 -7.84
C ALA A 320 0.61 1.26 -7.25
N GLU A 321 0.70 0.19 -8.05
CA GLU A 321 0.48 -1.19 -7.62
C GLU A 321 1.37 -1.57 -6.43
N TYR A 322 2.68 -1.35 -6.52
CA TYR A 322 3.60 -1.66 -5.42
C TYR A 322 3.30 -0.87 -4.15
N SER A 323 2.92 0.40 -4.30
CA SER A 323 2.54 1.24 -3.16
C SER A 323 1.21 0.83 -2.50
N LEU A 324 0.38 0.03 -3.16
CA LEU A 324 -0.92 -0.39 -2.64
C LEU A 324 -0.91 -1.77 -1.97
N ILE A 325 0.21 -2.51 -2.03
CA ILE A 325 0.35 -3.85 -1.44
C ILE A 325 -0.15 -3.87 0.02
N ASN A 326 0.36 -2.98 0.88
CA ASN A 326 0.01 -2.94 2.30
C ASN A 326 -1.48 -2.59 2.54
N GLN A 327 -2.08 -1.83 1.62
CA GLN A 327 -3.48 -1.44 1.71
C GLN A 327 -4.39 -2.62 1.39
N ILE A 328 -4.11 -3.36 0.32
CA ILE A 328 -5.03 -4.34 -0.27
C ILE A 328 -4.77 -5.76 0.24
N ILE A 329 -3.50 -6.15 0.37
CA ILE A 329 -3.14 -7.50 0.75
C ILE A 329 -3.05 -7.57 2.28
N PRO A 330 -3.51 -8.66 2.91
CA PRO A 330 -3.26 -8.88 4.34
C PRO A 330 -1.77 -9.07 4.61
N GLN A 331 -1.27 -8.48 5.70
CA GLN A 331 0.17 -8.41 6.01
C GLN A 331 0.88 -9.76 6.00
N GLN A 332 0.22 -10.82 6.47
CA GLN A 332 0.78 -12.17 6.50
C GLN A 332 0.99 -12.81 5.11
N TYR A 333 0.55 -12.15 4.04
CA TYR A 333 0.67 -12.61 2.65
C TYR A 333 1.56 -11.70 1.79
N HIS A 334 2.12 -10.61 2.32
CA HIS A 334 2.97 -9.72 1.52
C HIS A 334 4.25 -10.42 1.01
N TRP A 335 4.70 -11.48 1.68
CA TRP A 335 5.83 -12.29 1.23
C TRP A 335 5.59 -12.98 -0.12
N LEU A 336 4.33 -13.29 -0.46
CA LEU A 336 3.94 -13.81 -1.79
C LEU A 336 4.23 -12.82 -2.93
N LEU A 337 4.42 -11.54 -2.58
CA LEU A 337 4.71 -10.43 -3.49
C LEU A 337 6.14 -9.95 -3.35
N GLY A 338 6.99 -10.72 -2.69
CA GLY A 338 8.38 -10.36 -2.54
C GLY A 338 8.65 -9.30 -1.46
N VAL A 339 7.72 -9.01 -0.55
CA VAL A 339 8.01 -8.09 0.58
C VAL A 339 8.38 -8.91 1.82
N PRO A 340 9.62 -8.76 2.36
CA PRO A 340 10.07 -9.53 3.52
C PRO A 340 9.42 -8.98 4.82
N THR A 341 8.18 -9.42 5.05
CA THR A 341 7.33 -9.01 6.18
C THR A 341 7.43 -9.91 7.40
N ILE A 342 7.95 -11.13 7.22
CA ILE A 342 7.88 -12.18 8.23
C ILE A 342 9.29 -12.66 8.58
N TRP A 343 9.84 -12.09 9.65
CA TRP A 343 10.78 -12.80 10.51
C TRP A 343 9.94 -13.52 11.55
N ARG A 344 9.21 -14.57 11.14
CA ARG A 344 8.47 -15.37 12.12
C ARG A 344 9.48 -15.86 13.14
N SER A 345 9.10 -15.75 14.41
CA SER A 345 9.78 -16.16 15.63
C SER A 345 10.12 -17.67 15.72
N HIS A 346 10.24 -18.38 14.58
CA HIS A 346 10.64 -19.77 14.48
C HIS A 346 11.98 -19.97 13.76
N TYR A 347 12.60 -18.91 13.20
CA TYR A 347 13.89 -19.03 12.49
C TYR A 347 15.06 -18.78 13.44
N ARG A 348 15.54 -19.88 14.04
CA ARG A 348 16.60 -19.89 15.06
C ARG A 348 18.00 -19.54 14.52
N ASP A 349 18.25 -19.62 13.20
CA ASP A 349 19.58 -19.42 12.61
C ASP A 349 19.61 -18.72 11.22
N HIS A 350 20.81 -18.27 10.83
CA HIS A 350 21.11 -17.53 9.59
C HIS A 350 20.84 -18.35 8.32
N SER A 351 21.08 -19.67 8.35
CA SER A 351 20.88 -20.60 7.23
C SER A 351 19.41 -20.73 6.82
N LYS A 352 18.48 -20.85 7.78
CA LYS A 352 17.04 -20.94 7.47
C LYS A 352 16.45 -19.64 6.94
N ARG A 353 17.04 -18.49 7.29
CA ARG A 353 16.70 -17.20 6.68
C ARG A 353 17.10 -17.19 5.21
N LEU A 354 18.31 -17.65 4.90
CA LEU A 354 18.83 -17.75 3.52
C LEU A 354 17.97 -18.67 2.64
N ASP A 355 17.46 -19.79 3.15
CA ASP A 355 16.61 -20.69 2.36
C ASP A 355 15.24 -20.08 2.03
N LEU A 356 14.65 -19.33 2.96
CA LEU A 356 13.42 -18.57 2.70
C LEU A 356 13.66 -17.38 1.74
N PHE A 357 14.87 -16.80 1.76
CA PHE A 357 15.32 -15.85 0.75
C PHE A 357 15.55 -16.50 -0.63
N LYS A 358 15.90 -17.78 -0.70
CA LYS A 358 15.95 -18.54 -1.97
C LYS A 358 14.55 -18.87 -2.47
N GLU A 359 13.61 -19.22 -1.60
CA GLU A 359 12.19 -19.35 -1.97
C GLU A 359 11.61 -18.01 -2.48
N TRP A 360 12.02 -16.89 -1.88
CA TRP A 360 11.70 -15.53 -2.34
C TRP A 360 12.25 -15.20 -3.73
N ARG A 361 13.44 -15.72 -4.08
CA ARG A 361 14.02 -15.63 -5.42
C ARG A 361 13.18 -16.43 -6.43
N ASP A 362 12.77 -17.63 -6.07
CA ASP A 362 12.11 -18.57 -6.99
C ASP A 362 10.62 -18.20 -7.23
N ALA A 363 9.92 -17.68 -6.21
CA ALA A 363 8.50 -17.27 -6.31
C ALA A 363 8.25 -16.02 -7.18
N ASN A 364 9.28 -15.21 -7.44
CA ASN A 364 9.17 -14.01 -8.29
C ASN A 364 9.52 -14.25 -9.76
N GLY A 365 9.72 -15.51 -10.18
CA GLY A 365 9.97 -15.85 -11.59
C GLY A 365 11.27 -15.24 -12.14
N CYS A 366 12.21 -14.91 -11.27
CA CYS A 366 13.51 -14.36 -11.64
C CYS A 366 14.57 -15.46 -11.64
N GLY A 367 14.42 -16.40 -12.59
CA GLY A 367 15.52 -17.23 -13.10
C GLY A 367 16.27 -16.48 -14.20
#